data_AF-A0A329RZ84-F1
#
_entry.id   AF-A0A329RZ84-F1
#
_cell.length_a   1.000
_cell.length_b   1.000
_cell.length_c   1.000
_cell.angle_alpha   90.00
_cell.angle_beta   90.00
_cell.angle_gamma   90.00
#
_symmetry.space_group_name_H-M   'P 1'
#
loop_
_entity.id
_entity.type
_entity.pdbx_description
1 polymer ?
#
loop_
_entity_poly.entity_id
_entity_poly.type
_entity_poly.pdbx_seq_one_letter_code
_entity_poly.pdbx_strand_id
1 'polypeptide(L)'
;MPKDGTNLIKKLNGFVKEKKSLDDVFSSQVDGKQKLFDVDGLPMYVRFSEKTTELRGGKDIYGVEKLVAKFGVEDLMKIINAGLKSDNELAVATADRVRAGLVSKSWREKMQPRDVAQLLKGGKVVMDRIHQGVYKKYLDAFNKANIAKPTA
;
A
#
# COMPACT_ATOMS: atom_id res chain seq x y z
N MET A 1 0.64 9.20 -26.74
CA MET A 1 0.53 8.40 -25.51
C MET A 1 1.32 7.12 -25.68
N PRO A 2 2.14 6.69 -24.71
CA PRO A 2 2.87 5.43 -24.81
C PRO A 2 1.90 4.25 -24.85
N LYS A 3 2.17 3.26 -25.73
CA LYS A 3 1.33 2.07 -25.95
C LYS A 3 1.04 1.29 -24.66
N ASP A 4 1.95 1.35 -23.69
CA ASP A 4 1.84 0.64 -22.41
C ASP A 4 0.76 1.23 -21.49
N GLY A 5 0.53 2.54 -21.54
CA GLY A 5 -0.51 3.20 -20.75
C GLY A 5 -1.93 2.79 -21.18
N THR A 6 -2.14 2.65 -22.49
CA THR A 6 -3.43 2.25 -23.07
C THR A 6 -3.78 0.79 -22.73
N ASN A 7 -2.79 -0.10 -22.76
CA ASN A 7 -2.97 -1.52 -22.42
C ASN A 7 -3.30 -1.72 -20.94
N LEU A 8 -2.65 -0.96 -20.05
CA LEU A 8 -2.97 -1.00 -18.62
C LEU A 8 -4.42 -0.57 -18.35
N ILE A 9 -4.86 0.55 -18.92
CA ILE A 9 -6.23 1.05 -18.70
C ILE A 9 -7.26 0.04 -19.23
N LYS A 10 -7.00 -0.57 -20.39
CA LYS A 10 -7.90 -1.59 -20.95
C LYS A 10 -8.02 -2.81 -20.04
N LYS A 11 -6.89 -3.34 -19.53
CA LYS A 11 -6.87 -4.50 -18.63
C LYS A 11 -7.57 -4.20 -17.30
N LEU A 12 -7.29 -3.03 -16.70
CA LEU A 12 -7.94 -2.55 -15.47
C LEU A 12 -9.46 -2.46 -15.66
N ASN A 13 -9.92 -1.83 -16.73
CA ASN A 13 -11.35 -1.72 -17.05
C ASN A 13 -11.99 -3.08 -17.31
N GLY A 14 -11.23 -4.03 -17.90
CA GLY A 14 -11.65 -5.42 -18.06
C GLY A 14 -11.97 -6.08 -16.72
N PHE A 15 -11.04 -6.03 -15.75
CA PHE A 15 -11.26 -6.57 -14.41
C PHE A 15 -12.47 -5.94 -13.71
N VAL A 16 -12.64 -4.62 -13.84
CA VAL A 16 -13.78 -3.91 -13.24
C VAL A 16 -15.10 -4.35 -13.88
N LYS A 17 -15.16 -4.43 -15.22
CA LYS A 17 -16.34 -4.85 -15.99
C LYS A 17 -16.74 -6.29 -15.69
N GLU A 18 -15.75 -7.18 -15.55
CA GLU A 18 -15.93 -8.58 -15.16
C GLU A 18 -16.28 -8.76 -13.69
N LYS A 19 -16.39 -7.67 -12.92
CA LYS A 19 -16.65 -7.68 -11.47
C LYS A 19 -15.69 -8.58 -10.70
N LYS A 20 -14.43 -8.65 -11.12
CA LYS A 20 -13.39 -9.40 -10.40
C LYS A 20 -13.33 -8.98 -8.94
N SER A 21 -13.00 -9.94 -8.09
CA SER A 21 -12.67 -9.69 -6.69
C SER A 21 -11.22 -9.21 -6.58
N LEU A 22 -10.87 -8.64 -5.42
CA LEU A 22 -9.49 -8.30 -5.12
C LEU A 22 -8.60 -9.56 -5.09
N ASP A 23 -9.17 -10.70 -4.71
CA ASP A 23 -8.49 -12.01 -4.67
C ASP A 23 -8.16 -12.55 -6.06
N ASP A 24 -9.06 -12.38 -7.03
CA ASP A 24 -8.81 -12.78 -8.43
C ASP A 24 -7.66 -11.97 -9.04
N VAL A 25 -7.66 -10.67 -8.78
CA VAL A 25 -6.62 -9.78 -9.30
C VAL A 25 -5.31 -10.00 -8.55
N PHE A 26 -5.34 -10.25 -7.24
CA PHE A 26 -4.16 -10.64 -6.48
C PHE A 26 -3.52 -11.91 -7.05
N SER A 27 -4.32 -12.96 -7.24
CA SER A 27 -3.85 -14.26 -7.72
C SER A 27 -3.25 -14.17 -9.12
N SER A 28 -3.82 -13.33 -9.99
CA SER A 28 -3.37 -13.21 -11.38
C SER A 28 -2.24 -12.20 -11.60
N GLN A 29 -2.12 -11.17 -10.76
CA GLN A 29 -1.16 -10.08 -10.96
C GLN A 29 0.00 -10.09 -9.94
N VAL A 30 -0.16 -10.71 -8.77
CA VAL A 30 0.81 -10.61 -7.68
C VAL A 30 1.31 -11.98 -7.22
N ASP A 31 0.43 -12.96 -7.03
CA ASP A 31 0.86 -14.26 -6.51
C ASP A 31 1.80 -14.98 -7.50
N GLY A 32 2.95 -15.46 -6.99
CA GLY A 32 3.97 -16.13 -7.79
C GLY A 32 4.73 -15.25 -8.81
N LYS A 33 4.46 -13.94 -8.89
CA LYS A 33 5.17 -13.05 -9.83
C LYS A 33 6.59 -12.73 -9.38
N GLN A 34 7.55 -12.95 -10.27
CA GLN A 34 8.95 -12.60 -10.04
C GLN A 34 9.21 -11.09 -10.07
N LYS A 35 8.57 -10.38 -11.00
CA LYS A 35 8.73 -8.92 -11.18
C LYS A 35 7.49 -8.18 -10.67
N LEU A 36 7.45 -7.97 -9.35
CA LEU A 36 6.30 -7.35 -8.70
C LEU A 36 6.02 -5.92 -9.17
N PHE A 37 7.04 -5.14 -9.54
CA PHE A 37 6.86 -3.75 -9.98
C PHE A 37 6.63 -3.57 -11.48
N ASP A 38 6.49 -4.65 -12.24
CA ASP A 38 6.05 -4.56 -13.63
C ASP A 38 4.62 -4.02 -13.72
N VAL A 39 4.28 -3.43 -14.85
CA VAL A 39 3.00 -2.73 -15.08
C VAL A 39 1.76 -3.61 -14.80
N ASP A 40 1.87 -4.91 -15.04
CA ASP A 40 0.84 -5.93 -14.80
C ASP A 40 1.09 -6.72 -13.51
N GLY A 41 1.90 -6.17 -12.60
CA GLY A 41 2.23 -6.71 -11.29
C GLY A 41 1.42 -6.06 -10.16
N LEU A 42 2.13 -5.76 -9.06
CA LEU A 42 1.64 -4.98 -7.93
C LEU A 42 1.04 -3.62 -8.34
N PRO A 43 1.59 -2.86 -9.31
CA PRO A 43 0.94 -1.65 -9.81
C PRO A 43 -0.48 -1.85 -10.33
N MET A 44 -0.74 -2.94 -11.07
CA MET A 44 -2.09 -3.27 -11.56
C MET A 44 -3.02 -3.60 -10.40
N TYR A 45 -2.55 -4.42 -9.47
CA TYR A 45 -3.31 -4.80 -8.28
C TYR A 45 -3.72 -3.58 -7.44
N VAL A 46 -2.78 -2.68 -7.15
CA VAL A 46 -3.03 -1.47 -6.37
C VAL A 46 -4.02 -0.55 -7.08
N ARG A 47 -3.84 -0.32 -8.39
CA ARG A 47 -4.78 0.49 -9.20
C ARG A 47 -6.17 -0.11 -9.25
N PHE A 48 -6.27 -1.44 -9.31
CA PHE A 48 -7.54 -2.14 -9.24
C PHE A 48 -8.21 -1.96 -7.89
N SER A 49 -7.46 -2.07 -6.79
CA SER A 49 -7.98 -1.81 -5.44
C SER A 49 -8.48 -0.38 -5.29
N GLU A 50 -7.70 0.61 -5.76
CA GLU A 50 -8.10 2.02 -5.73
C GLU A 50 -9.41 2.22 -6.49
N LYS A 51 -9.46 1.72 -7.73
CA LYS A 51 -10.62 1.89 -8.61
C LYS A 51 -11.88 1.22 -8.07
N THR A 52 -11.74 0.02 -7.51
CA THR A 52 -12.88 -0.69 -6.92
C THR A 52 -13.35 -0.04 -5.63
N THR A 53 -12.44 0.49 -4.81
CA THR A 53 -12.79 1.27 -3.62
C THR A 53 -13.56 2.55 -3.98
N GLU A 54 -13.13 3.27 -5.03
CA GLU A 54 -13.85 4.44 -5.54
C GLU A 54 -15.27 4.09 -6.01
N LEU A 55 -15.43 2.98 -6.72
CA LEU A 55 -16.71 2.59 -7.34
C LEU A 55 -17.67 1.88 -6.40
N ARG A 56 -17.16 1.10 -5.46
CA ARG A 56 -17.94 0.16 -4.63
C ARG A 56 -17.89 0.52 -3.14
N GLY A 57 -17.08 1.51 -2.76
CA GLY A 57 -16.74 1.78 -1.38
C GLY A 57 -15.71 0.79 -0.83
N GLY A 58 -15.10 1.15 0.29
CA GLY A 58 -14.06 0.34 0.92
C GLY A 58 -13.17 1.19 1.82
N LYS A 59 -12.55 0.55 2.82
CA LYS A 59 -11.58 1.21 3.70
C LYS A 59 -10.14 0.89 3.33
N ASP A 60 -9.91 -0.24 2.65
CA ASP A 60 -8.59 -0.67 2.19
C ASP A 60 -8.34 -0.24 0.74
N ILE A 61 -8.12 1.06 0.53
CA ILE A 61 -7.98 1.69 -0.79
C ILE A 61 -6.91 0.97 -1.64
N TYR A 62 -5.80 0.55 -1.04
CA TYR A 62 -4.66 -0.01 -1.76
C TYR A 62 -4.53 -1.54 -1.63
N GLY A 63 -5.50 -2.22 -1.03
CA GLY A 63 -5.51 -3.68 -0.90
C GLY A 63 -4.44 -4.21 0.05
N VAL A 64 -3.99 -3.40 1.01
CA VAL A 64 -2.87 -3.76 1.88
C VAL A 64 -3.20 -4.90 2.84
N GLU A 65 -4.46 -5.13 3.18
CA GLU A 65 -4.85 -6.23 4.07
C GLU A 65 -4.55 -7.58 3.43
N LYS A 66 -4.81 -7.72 2.13
CA LYS A 66 -4.45 -8.93 1.37
C LYS A 66 -2.94 -9.08 1.21
N LEU A 67 -2.24 -7.97 0.94
CA LEU A 67 -0.77 -7.97 0.81
C LEU A 67 -0.11 -8.40 2.14
N VAL A 68 -0.59 -7.89 3.28
CA VAL A 68 -0.11 -8.27 4.61
C VAL A 68 -0.44 -9.73 4.90
N ALA A 69 -1.64 -10.20 4.55
CA ALA A 69 -2.02 -11.60 4.76
C ALA A 69 -1.15 -12.59 3.97
N LYS A 70 -0.70 -12.22 2.75
CA LYS A 70 0.18 -13.07 1.94
C LYS A 70 1.64 -12.99 2.36
N PHE A 71 2.19 -11.77 2.39
CA PHE A 71 3.63 -11.57 2.54
C PHE A 71 4.07 -11.45 4.00
N GLY A 72 3.15 -11.12 4.90
CA GLY A 72 3.52 -10.61 6.21
C GLY A 72 4.04 -9.17 6.14
N VAL A 73 4.01 -8.49 7.28
CA VAL A 73 4.41 -7.07 7.37
C VAL A 73 5.88 -6.88 7.03
N GLU A 74 6.75 -7.79 7.48
CA GLU A 74 8.19 -7.65 7.30
C GLU A 74 8.58 -7.71 5.81
N ASP A 75 8.16 -8.75 5.09
CA ASP A 75 8.51 -8.90 3.69
C ASP A 75 7.81 -7.86 2.81
N LEU A 76 6.57 -7.48 3.17
CA LEU A 76 5.92 -6.35 2.50
C LEU A 76 6.71 -5.05 2.66
N MET A 77 7.27 -4.79 3.84
CA MET A 77 8.14 -3.62 4.04
C MET A 77 9.46 -3.73 3.27
N LYS A 78 10.01 -4.93 3.06
CA LYS A 78 11.17 -5.13 2.16
C LYS A 78 10.81 -4.78 0.72
N ILE A 79 9.65 -5.22 0.24
CA ILE A 79 9.11 -4.89 -1.10
C ILE A 79 8.94 -3.37 -1.24
N ILE A 80 8.29 -2.72 -0.26
CA ILE A 80 8.10 -1.25 -0.23
C ILE A 80 9.45 -0.53 -0.28
N ASN A 81 10.42 -0.95 0.53
CA ASN A 81 11.75 -0.34 0.56
C ASN A 81 12.47 -0.46 -0.79
N ALA A 82 12.35 -1.60 -1.46
CA ALA A 82 12.93 -1.81 -2.78
C ALA A 82 12.29 -0.88 -3.82
N GLY A 83 10.95 -0.77 -3.83
CA GLY A 83 10.25 0.12 -4.75
C GLY A 83 10.53 1.60 -4.52
N LEU A 84 10.57 2.05 -3.26
CA LEU A 84 10.87 3.45 -2.92
C LEU A 84 12.31 3.88 -3.22
N LYS A 85 13.23 2.93 -3.41
CA LYS A 85 14.64 3.17 -3.76
C LYS A 85 14.94 2.92 -5.24
N SER A 86 13.93 2.59 -6.03
CA SER A 86 14.07 2.34 -7.46
C SER A 86 14.15 3.65 -8.23
N ASP A 87 14.88 3.65 -9.36
CA ASP A 87 14.84 4.73 -10.35
C ASP A 87 13.58 4.66 -11.23
N ASN A 88 12.75 3.62 -11.09
CA ASN A 88 11.50 3.47 -11.82
C ASN A 88 10.36 4.20 -11.10
N GLU A 89 9.84 5.27 -11.70
CA GLU A 89 8.76 6.09 -11.15
C GLU A 89 7.48 5.28 -10.81
N LEU A 90 7.15 4.26 -11.62
CA LEU A 90 6.00 3.39 -11.35
C LEU A 90 6.23 2.58 -10.07
N ALA A 91 7.44 2.03 -9.89
CA ALA A 91 7.80 1.27 -8.70
C ALA A 91 7.73 2.15 -7.44
N VAL A 92 8.28 3.37 -7.51
CA VAL A 92 8.24 4.36 -6.43
C VAL A 92 6.79 4.71 -6.08
N ALA A 93 5.98 5.07 -7.08
CA ALA A 93 4.61 5.48 -6.86
C ALA A 93 3.72 4.33 -6.35
N THR A 94 3.98 3.09 -6.77
CA THR A 94 3.27 1.91 -6.25
C THR A 94 3.69 1.61 -4.81
N ALA A 95 4.98 1.62 -4.50
CA ALA A 95 5.47 1.38 -3.15
C ALA A 95 4.99 2.45 -2.15
N ASP A 96 4.92 3.72 -2.57
CA ASP A 96 4.39 4.79 -1.73
C ASP A 96 2.90 4.61 -1.41
N ARG A 97 2.09 4.19 -2.39
CA ARG A 97 0.68 3.83 -2.17
C ARG A 97 0.52 2.70 -1.16
N VAL A 98 1.29 1.62 -1.31
CA VAL A 98 1.24 0.49 -0.37
C VAL A 98 1.66 0.94 1.04
N ARG A 99 2.72 1.74 1.16
CA ARG A 99 3.13 2.35 2.45
C ARG A 99 2.02 3.21 3.06
N ALA A 100 1.40 4.07 2.25
CA ALA A 100 0.29 4.91 2.69
C ALA A 100 -0.88 4.05 3.18
N GLY A 101 -1.19 2.96 2.47
CA GLY A 101 -2.21 1.99 2.89
C GLY A 101 -1.92 1.35 4.24
N LEU A 102 -0.67 0.95 4.49
CA LEU A 102 -0.27 0.40 5.80
C LEU A 102 -0.47 1.43 6.92
N VAL A 103 -0.04 2.68 6.71
CA VAL A 103 -0.18 3.74 7.70
C VAL A 103 -1.65 4.12 7.93
N SER A 104 -2.45 4.18 6.87
CA SER A 104 -3.90 4.39 6.97
C SER A 104 -4.58 3.24 7.71
N LYS A 105 -4.17 1.99 7.48
CA LYS A 105 -4.65 0.83 8.24
C LYS A 105 -4.32 0.98 9.73
N SER A 106 -3.06 1.31 10.04
CA SER A 106 -2.62 1.55 11.43
C SER A 106 -3.44 2.62 12.13
N TRP A 107 -3.79 3.70 11.41
CA TRP A 107 -4.66 4.75 11.95
C TRP A 107 -6.07 4.23 12.27
N ARG A 108 -6.69 3.50 11.32
CA ARG A 108 -8.03 2.91 11.53
C ARG A 108 -8.06 1.95 12.71
N GLU A 109 -6.98 1.21 12.90
CA GLU A 109 -6.80 0.25 13.99
C GLU A 109 -6.32 0.89 15.30
N LYS A 110 -6.16 2.22 15.32
CA LYS A 110 -5.72 2.99 16.49
C LYS A 110 -4.38 2.49 17.06
N MET A 111 -3.49 2.04 16.19
CA MET A 111 -2.17 1.55 16.59
C MET A 111 -1.38 2.65 17.31
N GLN A 112 -0.64 2.26 18.35
CA GLN A 112 0.22 3.20 19.06
C GLN A 112 1.37 3.64 18.14
N PRO A 113 1.89 4.87 18.29
CA PRO A 113 3.04 5.32 17.51
C PRO A 113 4.27 4.40 17.64
N ARG A 114 4.43 3.72 18.78
CA ARG A 114 5.49 2.71 18.94
C ARG A 114 5.33 1.54 17.95
N ASP A 115 4.11 1.03 17.80
CA ASP A 115 3.82 -0.11 16.93
C ASP A 115 3.95 0.26 15.46
N VAL A 116 3.53 1.48 15.10
CA VAL A 116 3.72 2.01 13.75
C VAL A 116 5.21 2.22 13.45
N ALA A 117 6.00 2.66 14.42
CA ALA A 117 7.45 2.72 14.25
C ALA A 117 8.05 1.33 14.00
N GLN A 118 7.59 0.30 14.73
CA GLN A 118 8.06 -1.07 14.54
C GLN A 118 7.62 -1.65 13.18
N LEU A 119 6.40 -1.35 12.74
CA LEU A 119 5.92 -1.68 11.40
C LEU A 119 6.83 -1.06 10.33
N LEU A 120 7.08 0.25 10.40
CA LEU A 120 7.89 0.97 9.40
C LEU A 120 9.38 0.58 9.42
N LYS A 121 9.87 -0.01 10.51
CA LYS A 121 11.20 -0.62 10.55
C LYS A 121 11.28 -1.88 9.70
N GLY A 122 10.18 -2.62 9.52
CA GLY A 122 10.15 -3.86 8.73
C GLY A 122 11.22 -4.87 9.16
N GLY A 123 11.29 -5.15 10.46
CA GLY A 123 12.27 -6.08 11.04
C GLY A 123 13.67 -5.50 11.30
N LYS A 124 13.98 -4.29 10.82
CA LYS A 124 15.27 -3.64 11.08
C LYS A 124 15.36 -3.08 12.50
N VAL A 125 16.58 -2.93 13.02
CA VAL A 125 16.84 -2.26 14.30
C VAL A 125 16.45 -0.78 14.23
N VAL A 126 16.82 -0.12 13.12
CA VAL A 126 16.63 1.32 12.89
C VAL A 126 15.69 1.55 11.70
N MET A 127 14.80 2.53 11.82
CA MET A 127 13.89 2.93 10.75
C MET A 127 14.66 3.61 9.61
N ASP A 128 14.37 3.20 8.38
CA ASP A 128 14.96 3.83 7.19
C ASP A 128 14.53 5.30 7.08
N ARG A 129 15.44 6.17 6.63
CA ARG A 129 15.20 7.64 6.58
C ARG A 129 13.99 7.99 5.71
N ILE A 130 13.75 7.19 4.66
CA ILE A 130 12.60 7.36 3.76
C ILE A 130 11.25 7.30 4.47
N HIS A 131 11.17 6.67 5.65
CA HIS A 131 9.92 6.52 6.43
C HIS A 131 9.77 7.54 7.55
N GLN A 132 10.84 8.23 7.94
CA GLN A 132 10.82 9.14 9.09
C GLN A 132 9.79 10.27 8.93
N GLY A 133 9.68 10.84 7.73
CA GLY A 133 8.70 11.89 7.45
C GLY A 133 7.25 11.41 7.58
N VAL A 134 6.96 10.18 7.13
CA VAL A 134 5.63 9.57 7.26
C VAL A 134 5.33 9.22 8.72
N TYR A 135 6.31 8.67 9.43
CA TYR A 135 6.18 8.37 10.85
C TYR A 135 5.90 9.63 11.68
N LYS A 136 6.65 10.71 11.43
CA LYS A 136 6.45 11.99 12.12
C LYS A 136 5.03 12.52 11.91
N LYS A 137 4.51 12.49 10.68
CA LYS A 137 3.12 12.88 10.39
C LYS A 137 2.11 12.03 11.16
N TYR A 138 2.33 10.72 11.25
CA TYR A 138 1.48 9.83 12.04
C TYR A 138 1.50 10.19 13.53
N LEU A 139 2.69 10.36 14.11
CA LEU A 139 2.86 10.73 15.52
C LEU A 139 2.21 12.08 15.83
N ASP A 140 2.41 13.08 14.98
CA ASP A 140 1.82 14.41 15.15
C ASP A 140 0.29 14.34 15.10
N ALA A 141 -0.28 13.58 14.16
CA ALA A 141 -1.73 13.37 14.08
C ALA A 141 -2.27 12.62 15.31
N PHE A 142 -1.56 11.59 15.78
CA PHE A 142 -1.94 10.82 16.95
C PHE A 142 -1.92 11.67 18.22
N ASN A 143 -0.89 12.49 18.41
CA ASN A 143 -0.78 13.39 19.57
C ASN A 143 -1.91 14.43 19.56
N LYS A 144 -2.17 15.08 18.41
CA LYS A 144 -3.27 16.04 18.28
C LYS A 144 -4.63 15.41 18.64
N ALA A 145 -4.89 14.21 18.14
CA ALA A 145 -6.14 13.50 18.41
C ALA A 145 -6.31 13.08 19.89
N ASN A 146 -5.22 12.95 20.65
CA ASN A 146 -5.27 12.58 22.07
C ASN A 146 -5.16 13.78 23.02
N ILE A 147 -4.53 14.89 22.62
CA ILE A 147 -4.59 16.16 23.35
C ILE A 147 -6.00 16.77 23.25
N ALA A 148 -6.68 16.60 22.11
CA ALA A 148 -8.04 17.08 21.89
C ALA A 148 -9.13 16.27 22.61
N LYS A 149 -8.77 15.19 23.33
CA LYS A 149 -9.71 14.49 24.21
C LYS A 149 -9.69 15.20 25.57
N PRO A 150 -10.78 15.83 26.02
CA PRO A 150 -10.88 16.28 27.39
C PRO A 150 -10.67 15.05 28.29
N THR A 151 -9.80 15.16 29.28
CA THR A 151 -9.82 14.28 30.44
C THR A 151 -11.22 14.34 31.04
N ALA A 152 -11.95 13.24 30.95
CA ALA A 152 -13.18 13.04 31.71
C ALA A 152 -12.85 12.91 33.20
#